data_AF-A0A1E3L7L7-F1
#
_entry.id   AF-A0A1E3L7L7-F1
#
_cell.length_a   1.000
_cell.length_b   1.000
_cell.length_c   1.000
_cell.angle_alpha   90.00
_cell.angle_beta   90.00
_cell.angle_gamma   90.00
#
_symmetry.space_group_name_H-M   'P 1'
#
loop_
_entity.id
_entity.type
_entity.pdbx_description
1 polymer ?
#
loop_
_entity_poly.entity_id
_entity_poly.type
_entity_poly.pdbx_seq_one_letter_code
_entity_poly.pdbx_strand_id
1 'polypeptide(L)'
;MRKIISGLSISSMILLASCTAPAQPSVEVQYKQEVQKPLLQDIYTYEFDKIEPQHQKLIDEWLQESRADNKKNQVYCFSIGVEEDANDGYKYMYVFGKGYRTFETAFMYSQDNQLNSNDTKAQRETSQITDEGKGTVYFKGVKGDPTDETLLRIHYNTKYVSATGLVDKFFK
;
A
#
# COMPACT_ATOMS: atom_id res chain seq x y z
N MET A 1 32.13 -73.34 25.50
CA MET A 1 31.83 -74.67 24.91
C MET A 1 30.50 -74.58 24.17
N ARG A 2 30.49 -74.89 22.87
CA ARG A 2 29.30 -75.23 22.03
C ARG A 2 28.24 -74.13 21.83
N LYS A 3 27.50 -74.03 20.73
CA LYS A 3 27.58 -74.54 19.34
C LYS A 3 26.50 -73.74 18.57
N ILE A 4 26.73 -73.59 17.27
CA ILE A 4 25.84 -73.12 16.20
C ILE A 4 24.50 -73.88 16.19
N ILE A 5 23.42 -73.25 15.69
CA ILE A 5 22.36 -73.76 14.76
C ILE A 5 21.26 -72.66 14.68
N SER A 6 21.12 -71.88 13.60
CA SER A 6 20.53 -72.16 12.27
C SER A 6 19.01 -72.40 12.27
N GLY A 7 18.27 -71.59 11.50
CA GLY A 7 16.89 -71.84 11.05
C GLY A 7 15.87 -70.89 11.70
N LEU A 8 14.89 -70.34 11.01
CA LEU A 8 14.36 -70.59 9.68
C LEU A 8 13.64 -69.29 9.26
N SER A 9 13.87 -68.84 8.02
CA SER A 9 13.21 -67.66 7.45
C SER A 9 11.77 -68.01 7.06
N ILE A 10 10.80 -67.23 7.53
CA ILE A 10 9.44 -67.20 6.99
C ILE A 10 9.19 -65.78 6.48
N SER A 11 9.40 -65.58 5.18
CA SER A 11 8.99 -64.39 4.45
C SER A 11 7.46 -64.34 4.39
N SER A 12 6.84 -63.51 5.24
CA SER A 12 5.47 -63.03 5.02
C SER A 12 5.46 -62.03 3.88
N MET A 13 5.02 -62.47 2.69
CA MET A 13 4.61 -61.57 1.61
C MET A 13 3.29 -60.90 2.00
N ILE A 14 3.36 -59.63 2.38
CA ILE A 14 2.19 -58.76 2.49
C ILE A 14 1.92 -58.21 1.08
N LEU A 15 0.87 -58.71 0.43
CA LEU A 15 0.34 -58.14 -0.80
C LEU A 15 -0.37 -56.81 -0.47
N LEU A 16 0.32 -55.69 -0.70
CA LEU A 16 -0.29 -54.37 -0.67
C LEU A 16 -1.20 -54.21 -1.89
N ALA A 17 -2.51 -54.30 -1.67
CA ALA A 17 -3.50 -53.90 -2.67
C ALA A 17 -3.33 -52.39 -2.94
N SER A 18 -2.75 -52.07 -4.09
CA SER A 18 -2.62 -50.70 -4.57
C SER A 18 -3.99 -50.23 -5.09
N CYS A 19 -4.64 -49.34 -4.36
CA CYS A 19 -5.77 -48.57 -4.89
C CYS A 19 -5.23 -47.60 -5.94
N THR A 20 -5.25 -47.99 -7.21
CA THR A 20 -4.96 -47.06 -8.31
C THR A 20 -6.21 -46.22 -8.56
N ALA A 21 -6.31 -45.05 -7.93
CA ALA A 21 -7.31 -44.05 -8.30
C ALA A 21 -7.03 -43.57 -9.74
N PRO A 22 -8.05 -43.40 -10.61
CA PRO A 22 -7.84 -42.94 -11.97
C PRO A 22 -7.21 -41.55 -11.97
N ALA A 23 -6.15 -41.37 -12.76
CA ALA A 23 -5.47 -40.10 -12.94
C ALA A 23 -6.46 -39.06 -13.46
N GLN A 24 -6.68 -37.98 -12.69
CA GLN A 24 -7.39 -36.81 -13.19
C GLN A 24 -6.56 -36.18 -14.31
N PRO A 25 -7.18 -35.80 -15.45
CA PRO A 25 -6.49 -35.02 -16.46
C PRO A 25 -6.01 -33.71 -15.82
N SER A 26 -4.71 -33.47 -15.86
CA SER A 26 -4.12 -32.20 -15.44
C SER A 26 -4.64 -31.12 -16.38
N VAL A 27 -5.63 -30.35 -15.91
CA VAL A 27 -6.01 -29.09 -16.54
C VAL A 27 -4.81 -28.17 -16.40
N GLU A 28 -4.10 -27.94 -17.49
CA GLU A 28 -3.07 -26.92 -17.58
C GLU A 28 -3.78 -25.56 -17.47
N VAL A 29 -3.86 -25.05 -16.23
CA VAL A 29 -4.40 -23.72 -15.97
C VAL A 29 -3.38 -22.73 -16.52
N GLN A 30 -3.64 -22.21 -17.72
CA GLN A 30 -2.94 -21.04 -18.23
C GLN A 30 -3.26 -19.87 -17.28
N TYR A 31 -2.29 -19.49 -16.45
CA TYR A 31 -2.35 -18.28 -15.66
C TYR A 31 -2.36 -17.09 -16.62
N LYS A 32 -3.56 -16.56 -16.85
CA LYS A 32 -3.77 -15.30 -17.58
C LYS A 32 -3.05 -14.18 -16.81
N GLN A 33 -1.95 -13.75 -17.41
CA GLN A 33 -1.28 -12.45 -17.34
C GLN A 33 -1.53 -11.63 -16.06
N GLU A 34 -0.48 -11.63 -15.22
CA GLU A 34 -0.32 -10.77 -14.04
C GLU A 34 -0.72 -9.33 -14.34
N VAL A 35 -1.70 -8.81 -13.60
CA VAL A 35 -1.87 -7.35 -13.49
C VAL A 35 -0.60 -6.84 -12.83
N GLN A 36 0.31 -6.24 -13.60
CA GLN A 36 1.49 -5.58 -13.04
C GLN A 36 1.00 -4.53 -12.04
N LYS A 37 1.19 -4.81 -10.74
CA LYS A 37 0.94 -3.83 -9.68
C LYS A 37 1.87 -2.65 -9.96
N PRO A 38 1.35 -1.41 -10.10
CA PRO A 38 2.20 -0.25 -10.33
C PRO A 38 3.23 -0.15 -9.20
N LEU A 39 4.45 0.27 -9.54
CA LEU A 39 5.48 0.51 -8.52
C LEU A 39 4.96 1.62 -7.60
N LEU A 40 5.29 1.55 -6.30
CA LEU A 40 4.83 2.57 -5.34
C LEU A 40 5.22 3.99 -5.75
N GLN A 41 6.37 4.15 -6.42
CA GLN A 41 6.85 5.42 -6.97
C GLN A 41 5.92 6.01 -8.05
N ASP A 42 5.14 5.17 -8.75
CA ASP A 42 4.14 5.60 -9.74
C ASP A 42 2.80 5.96 -9.09
N ILE A 43 2.63 5.62 -7.79
CA ILE A 43 1.46 5.95 -6.99
C ILE A 43 1.73 7.24 -6.21
N TYR A 44 2.87 7.33 -5.53
CA TYR A 44 3.28 8.52 -4.81
C TYR A 44 4.80 8.61 -4.64
N THR A 45 5.29 9.83 -4.49
CA THR A 45 6.63 10.14 -4.02
C THR A 45 6.54 11.12 -2.86
N TYR A 46 7.57 11.16 -2.02
CA TYR A 46 7.67 12.15 -0.96
C TYR A 46 9.10 12.63 -0.78
N GLU A 47 9.24 13.90 -0.43
CA GLU A 47 10.54 14.55 -0.21
C GLU A 47 10.44 15.51 0.98
N PHE A 48 11.53 15.66 1.72
CA PHE A 48 11.63 16.61 2.82
C PHE A 48 12.21 17.93 2.33
N ASP A 49 11.75 19.03 2.95
CA ASP A 49 12.28 20.39 2.79
C ASP A 49 12.39 20.86 1.34
N LYS A 50 11.50 20.34 0.48
CA LYS A 50 11.45 20.64 -0.94
C LYS A 50 10.10 21.23 -1.32
N ILE A 51 10.15 22.35 -2.02
CA ILE A 51 8.99 23.02 -2.60
C ILE A 51 9.15 23.00 -4.12
N GLU A 52 8.05 22.76 -4.84
CA GLU A 52 8.11 22.87 -6.30
C GLU A 52 8.25 24.35 -6.67
N PRO A 53 9.11 24.73 -7.64
CA PRO A 53 9.36 26.13 -7.96
C PRO A 53 8.08 26.93 -8.26
N GLN A 54 7.11 26.31 -8.94
CA GLN A 54 5.81 26.93 -9.25
C GLN A 54 4.89 27.09 -8.03
N HIS A 55 5.14 26.36 -6.93
CA HIS A 55 4.37 26.47 -5.68
C HIS A 55 5.06 27.39 -4.66
N GLN A 56 6.29 27.83 -4.91
CA GLN A 56 7.16 28.51 -3.92
C GLN A 56 6.45 29.63 -3.18
N LYS A 57 5.89 30.61 -3.92
CA LYS A 57 5.23 31.77 -3.32
C LYS A 57 4.08 31.38 -2.38
N LEU A 58 3.20 30.50 -2.85
CA LEU A 58 2.01 30.08 -2.11
C LEU A 58 2.39 29.31 -0.84
N ILE A 59 3.38 28.42 -0.94
CA ILE A 59 3.84 27.62 0.19
C ILE A 59 4.62 28.46 1.20
N ASP A 60 5.42 29.44 0.76
CA ASP A 60 6.13 30.34 1.68
C ASP A 60 5.15 31.20 2.49
N GLU A 61 4.12 31.74 1.85
CA GLU A 61 3.04 32.49 2.53
C GLU A 61 2.34 31.60 3.57
N TRP A 62 1.92 30.40 3.18
CA TRP A 62 1.30 29.44 4.09
C TRP A 62 2.22 29.00 5.25
N LEU A 63 3.52 28.81 5.00
CA LEU A 63 4.50 28.47 6.03
C LEU A 63 4.70 29.62 7.01
N GLN A 64 4.72 30.87 6.54
CA GLN A 64 4.81 32.04 7.40
C GLN A 64 3.61 32.10 8.37
N GLU A 65 2.40 31.91 7.85
CA GLU A 65 1.18 31.86 8.68
C GLU A 65 1.20 30.70 9.68
N SER A 66 1.60 29.51 9.22
CA SER A 66 1.69 28.32 10.07
C SER A 66 2.72 28.47 11.19
N ARG A 67 3.85 29.14 10.92
CA ARG A 67 4.88 29.45 11.91
C ARG A 67 4.41 30.46 12.95
N ALA A 68 3.61 31.45 12.55
CA ALA A 68 3.09 32.48 13.44
C ALA A 68 2.05 31.96 14.46
N ASP A 69 1.43 30.81 14.20
CA ASP A 69 0.52 30.17 15.16
C ASP A 69 1.29 29.66 16.39
N ASN A 70 0.89 30.06 17.60
CA ASN A 70 1.60 29.78 18.86
C ASN A 70 1.41 28.35 19.40
N LYS A 71 0.72 27.48 18.66
CA LYS A 71 0.53 26.08 19.06
C LYS A 71 1.81 25.27 18.91
N LYS A 72 2.16 24.53 19.97
CA LYS A 72 3.25 23.55 19.97
C LYS A 72 2.74 22.20 19.48
N ASN A 73 3.62 21.40 18.86
CA ASN A 73 3.32 20.04 18.40
C ASN A 73 2.15 19.99 17.40
N GLN A 74 2.05 21.01 16.54
CA GLN A 74 0.97 21.15 15.57
C GLN A 74 1.43 20.72 14.18
N VAL A 75 0.55 20.02 13.47
CA VAL A 75 0.71 19.67 12.05
C VAL A 75 -0.25 20.53 11.23
N TYR A 76 0.26 21.10 10.14
CA TYR A 76 -0.50 21.88 9.16
C TYR A 76 -0.43 21.15 7.83
N CYS A 77 -1.54 21.13 7.10
CA CYS A 77 -1.63 20.47 5.80
C CYS A 77 -2.13 21.47 4.77
N PHE A 78 -1.50 21.49 3.60
CA PHE A 78 -1.91 22.31 2.47
C PHE A 78 -1.88 21.47 1.20
N SER A 79 -2.95 21.52 0.41
CA SER A 79 -3.06 20.72 -0.82
C SER A 79 -3.19 21.65 -2.02
N ILE A 80 -2.43 21.35 -3.07
CA ILE A 80 -2.53 22.02 -4.37
C ILE A 80 -3.03 20.98 -5.35
N GLY A 81 -4.25 21.18 -5.84
CA GLY A 81 -4.71 20.52 -7.05
C GLY A 81 -4.06 21.19 -8.24
N VAL A 82 -3.50 20.42 -9.16
CA VAL A 82 -3.24 20.96 -10.50
C VAL A 82 -4.62 21.17 -11.13
N GLU A 83 -4.90 22.38 -11.63
CA GLU A 83 -6.20 22.69 -12.24
C GLU A 83 -6.57 21.67 -13.33
N GLU A 84 -7.87 21.57 -13.61
CA GLU A 84 -8.54 20.54 -14.44
C GLU A 84 -7.94 20.29 -15.85
N ASP A 85 -6.96 21.09 -16.28
CA ASP A 85 -6.31 21.01 -17.59
C ASP A 85 -4.96 20.26 -17.61
N ALA A 86 -4.44 19.80 -16.46
CA ALA A 86 -3.29 18.89 -16.44
C ALA A 86 -3.74 17.43 -16.55
N ASN A 87 -3.67 16.89 -17.77
CA ASN A 87 -3.99 15.51 -18.16
C ASN A 87 -3.21 14.40 -17.39
N ASP A 88 -2.42 14.72 -16.37
CA ASP A 88 -1.53 13.79 -15.69
C ASP A 88 -2.16 13.16 -14.43
N GLY A 89 -3.20 13.77 -13.86
CA GLY A 89 -3.96 13.20 -12.75
C GLY A 89 -3.19 13.18 -11.42
N TYR A 90 -2.23 14.07 -11.23
CA TYR A 90 -1.44 14.17 -9.99
C TYR A 90 -1.86 15.35 -9.10
N LYS A 91 -1.59 15.22 -7.79
CA LYS A 91 -1.79 16.28 -6.79
C LYS A 91 -0.59 16.38 -5.85
N TYR A 92 -0.43 17.56 -5.26
CA TYR A 92 0.58 17.83 -4.25
C TYR A 92 -0.07 18.09 -2.90
N MET A 93 0.51 17.51 -1.85
CA MET A 93 0.23 17.84 -0.46
C MET A 93 1.52 18.24 0.24
N TYR A 94 1.49 19.38 0.92
CA TYR A 94 2.52 19.85 1.82
C TYR A 94 2.05 19.66 3.26
N VAL A 95 2.93 19.12 4.09
CA VAL A 95 2.69 18.85 5.50
C VAL A 95 3.81 19.51 6.29
N PHE A 96 3.46 20.47 7.14
CA PHE A 96 4.39 21.19 7.98
C PHE A 96 4.17 20.81 9.45
N GLY A 97 5.21 20.31 10.12
CA GLY A 97 5.15 19.92 11.52
C GLY A 97 5.98 20.85 12.40
N LYS A 98 5.33 21.57 13.32
CA LYS A 98 6.00 22.29 14.42
C LYS A 98 6.15 21.38 15.62
N GLY A 99 7.37 21.19 16.13
CA GLY A 99 7.69 20.23 17.18
C GLY A 99 7.89 18.79 16.67
N TYR A 100 8.14 18.63 15.38
CA TYR A 100 8.34 17.32 14.73
C TYR A 100 9.65 17.31 13.97
N ARG A 101 10.44 16.26 14.17
CA ARG A 101 11.76 16.11 13.51
C ARG A 101 11.65 15.51 12.11
N THR A 102 10.63 14.69 11.86
CA THR A 102 10.41 14.00 10.58
C THR A 102 9.00 13.42 10.50
N PHE A 103 8.68 12.78 9.38
CA PHE A 103 7.44 12.06 9.14
C PHE A 103 7.73 10.64 8.61
N GLU A 104 6.91 9.68 9.03
CA GLU A 104 6.82 8.35 8.40
C GLU A 104 5.66 8.37 7.40
N THR A 105 5.83 7.81 6.20
CA THR A 105 4.79 7.75 5.18
C THR A 105 4.51 6.30 4.77
N ALA A 106 3.24 5.97 4.56
CA ALA A 106 2.79 4.64 4.15
C ALA A 106 1.62 4.75 3.18
N PHE A 107 1.59 3.90 2.16
CA PHE A 107 0.43 3.75 1.30
C PHE A 107 -0.32 2.48 1.66
N MET A 108 -1.61 2.61 1.99
CA MET A 108 -2.49 1.48 2.25
C MET A 108 -3.52 1.37 1.14
N TYR A 109 -3.55 0.19 0.54
CA TYR A 109 -4.48 -0.18 -0.51
C TYR A 109 -5.50 -1.16 0.05
N SER A 110 -6.79 -0.84 -0.01
CA SER A 110 -7.85 -1.78 0.33
C SER A 110 -8.63 -2.14 -0.92
N GLN A 111 -8.78 -3.45 -1.19
CA GLN A 111 -9.68 -3.95 -2.23
C GLN A 111 -11.14 -4.06 -1.74
N ASP A 112 -11.41 -3.74 -0.45
CA ASP A 112 -12.68 -4.08 0.21
C ASP A 112 -13.84 -3.11 -0.06
N ASN A 113 -13.75 -2.19 -1.02
CA ASN A 113 -14.93 -1.44 -1.45
C ASN A 113 -15.92 -2.27 -2.30
N GLN A 114 -15.68 -3.58 -2.46
CA GLN A 114 -16.58 -4.52 -3.16
C GLN A 114 -17.35 -5.50 -2.26
N LEU A 115 -17.68 -5.13 -1.02
CA LEU A 115 -18.64 -5.92 -0.22
C LEU A 115 -20.05 -5.31 -0.30
N ASN A 116 -20.66 -5.39 -1.48
CA ASN A 116 -22.10 -5.52 -1.67
C ASN A 116 -22.40 -5.89 -3.13
N SER A 117 -22.28 -7.18 -3.47
CA SER A 117 -22.83 -7.73 -4.71
C SER A 117 -23.60 -9.02 -4.42
N ASN A 118 -24.72 -8.87 -3.71
CA ASN A 118 -25.84 -9.78 -3.96
C ASN A 118 -26.46 -9.40 -5.31
N ASP A 119 -25.81 -9.70 -6.43
CA ASP A 119 -26.54 -9.94 -7.68
C ASP A 119 -25.69 -10.57 -8.81
N THR A 120 -25.97 -11.85 -9.02
CA THR A 120 -26.27 -12.51 -10.30
C THR A 120 -25.37 -12.22 -11.53
N LYS A 121 -24.48 -13.19 -11.81
CA LYS A 121 -24.04 -13.71 -13.13
C LYS A 121 -24.47 -12.93 -14.39
N ALA A 122 -23.98 -11.71 -14.62
CA ALA A 122 -24.04 -11.09 -15.95
C ALA A 122 -23.14 -9.85 -16.04
N GLN A 123 -21.83 -9.97 -15.82
CA GLN A 123 -20.88 -8.91 -16.21
C GLN A 123 -19.46 -9.51 -16.32
N ARG A 124 -19.26 -10.27 -17.41
CA ARG A 124 -17.94 -10.65 -17.90
C ARG A 124 -17.79 -10.00 -19.26
N GLU A 125 -17.42 -8.74 -19.26
CA GLU A 125 -16.72 -8.03 -20.34
C GLU A 125 -16.62 -6.56 -19.92
N THR A 126 -15.41 -6.00 -19.99
CA THR A 126 -15.05 -4.65 -19.51
C THR A 126 -15.02 -4.50 -17.98
N SER A 127 -14.00 -5.07 -17.32
CA SER A 127 -13.49 -4.48 -16.08
C SER A 127 -12.81 -3.15 -16.44
N GLN A 128 -13.62 -2.12 -16.65
CA GLN A 128 -13.18 -0.76 -16.42
C GLN A 128 -12.64 -0.73 -15.00
N ILE A 129 -11.48 -0.13 -14.79
CA ILE A 129 -11.02 0.22 -13.44
C ILE A 129 -12.04 1.26 -12.96
N THR A 130 -13.12 0.80 -12.34
CA THR A 130 -14.03 1.64 -11.58
C THR A 130 -13.22 2.22 -10.43
N ASP A 131 -13.54 3.44 -9.98
CA ASP A 131 -12.88 4.18 -8.90
C ASP A 131 -12.83 3.44 -7.54
N GLU A 132 -13.28 2.18 -7.48
CA GLU A 132 -13.47 1.34 -6.30
C GLU A 132 -12.17 0.75 -5.72
N GLY A 133 -11.03 0.91 -6.40
CA GLY A 133 -9.74 0.38 -5.97
C GLY A 133 -8.70 1.44 -5.62
N LYS A 134 -9.06 2.55 -4.97
CA LYS A 134 -8.07 3.59 -4.57
C LYS A 134 -7.62 3.40 -3.11
N GLY A 135 -6.35 3.67 -2.84
CA GLY A 135 -5.76 3.63 -1.50
C GLY A 135 -5.60 5.01 -0.86
N THR A 136 -5.08 5.04 0.36
CA THR A 136 -4.79 6.28 1.11
C THR A 136 -3.30 6.34 1.43
N VAL A 137 -2.71 7.53 1.24
CA VAL A 137 -1.35 7.81 1.73
C VAL A 137 -1.45 8.35 3.15
N TYR A 138 -1.01 7.55 4.10
CA TYR A 138 -0.90 7.93 5.50
C TYR A 138 0.46 8.53 5.80
N PHE A 139 0.48 9.52 6.70
CA PHE A 139 1.72 10.04 7.27
C PHE A 139 1.58 10.22 8.78
N LYS A 140 2.69 10.08 9.48
CA LYS A 140 2.77 10.20 10.94
C LYS A 140 3.95 11.05 11.34
N GLY A 141 3.69 12.08 12.13
CA GLY A 141 4.75 12.93 12.68
C GLY A 141 5.56 12.18 13.73
N VAL A 142 6.88 12.26 13.62
CA VAL A 142 7.81 11.80 14.66
C VAL A 142 8.19 13.02 15.49
N LYS A 143 7.73 13.04 16.75
CA LYS A 143 7.96 14.17 17.66
C LYS A 143 9.45 14.44 17.83
N GLY A 144 9.79 15.72 17.83
CA GLY A 144 11.13 16.24 18.07
C GLY A 144 11.12 17.22 19.24
N ASP A 145 12.09 18.11 19.26
CA ASP A 145 12.14 19.24 20.18
C ASP A 145 11.07 20.29 19.80
N PRO A 146 10.60 21.13 20.75
CA PRO A 146 9.60 22.15 20.46
C PRO A 146 10.00 23.17 19.38
N THR A 147 11.29 23.28 19.09
CA THR A 147 11.87 24.14 18.05
C THR A 147 12.06 23.44 16.72
N ASP A 148 11.89 22.11 16.68
CA ASP A 148 12.03 21.36 15.44
C ASP A 148 10.90 21.72 14.47
N GLU A 149 11.27 21.90 13.22
CA GLU A 149 10.36 22.12 12.12
C GLU A 149 10.72 21.15 11.01
N THR A 150 9.71 20.55 10.38
CA THR A 150 9.94 19.70 9.22
C THR A 150 8.84 19.92 8.19
N LEU A 151 9.23 20.02 6.92
CA LEU A 151 8.32 20.09 5.80
C LEU A 151 8.40 18.78 5.01
N LEU A 152 7.26 18.12 4.88
CA LEU A 152 7.08 16.97 4.00
C LEU A 152 6.26 17.39 2.80
N ARG A 153 6.73 17.06 1.60
CA ARG A 153 5.96 17.14 0.37
C ARG A 153 5.60 15.74 -0.10
N ILE A 154 4.34 15.53 -0.43
CA ILE A 154 3.82 14.30 -1.03
C ILE A 154 3.26 14.65 -2.41
N HIS A 155 3.73 13.97 -3.44
CA HIS A 155 3.20 14.05 -4.80
C HIS A 155 2.56 12.72 -5.13
N TYR A 156 1.30 12.69 -5.53
CA TYR A 156 0.56 11.43 -5.68
C TYR A 156 -0.40 11.44 -6.87
N ASN A 157 -0.61 10.25 -7.43
CA ASN A 157 -1.50 10.02 -8.55
C ASN A 157 -2.94 9.75 -8.06
N THR A 158 -3.87 10.62 -8.42
CA THR A 158 -5.29 10.55 -8.04
C THR A 158 -6.05 9.39 -8.66
N LYS A 159 -5.46 8.71 -9.66
CA LYS A 159 -5.95 7.43 -10.16
C LYS A 159 -5.87 6.33 -9.11
N TYR A 160 -4.84 6.35 -8.26
CA TYR A 160 -4.56 5.31 -7.27
C TYR A 160 -4.81 5.77 -5.83
N VAL A 161 -4.82 7.07 -5.57
CA VAL A 161 -4.96 7.66 -4.23
C VAL A 161 -6.28 8.43 -4.13
N SER A 162 -7.13 8.04 -3.17
CA SER A 162 -8.39 8.72 -2.88
C SER A 162 -8.22 9.84 -1.87
N ALA A 163 -7.26 9.71 -0.95
CA ALA A 163 -7.03 10.66 0.11
C ALA A 163 -5.60 10.56 0.68
N THR A 164 -5.25 11.58 1.45
CA THR A 164 -4.10 11.59 2.36
C THR A 164 -4.58 11.72 3.80
N GLY A 165 -3.90 11.09 4.76
CA GLY A 165 -4.35 11.06 6.15
C GLY A 165 -3.21 11.20 7.16
N LEU A 166 -3.40 12.07 8.16
CA LEU A 166 -2.52 12.15 9.33
C LEU A 166 -2.93 11.06 10.34
N VAL A 167 -1.97 10.23 10.73
CA VAL A 167 -2.17 9.16 11.72
C VAL A 167 -1.46 9.52 13.01
N ASP A 168 -2.22 9.69 14.09
CA ASP A 168 -1.66 9.90 15.44
C ASP A 168 -1.28 8.58 16.12
N LYS A 169 -1.84 7.44 15.68
CA LYS A 169 -1.52 6.07 16.17
C LYS A 169 -1.68 5.04 15.04
N PHE A 170 -0.62 4.30 14.69
CA PHE A 170 -0.78 3.10 13.85
C PHE A 170 -1.30 1.93 14.69
N PHE A 171 -2.05 1.03 14.03
CA PHE A 171 -2.56 -0.24 14.56
C PHE A 171 -1.54 -0.90 15.48
N LYS A 172 -1.97 -1.14 16.74
CA LYS A 172 -1.20 -1.88 17.74
C LYS A 172 -1.13 -3.35 17.41
#